data_AF-A0A7C4UQY3-F1
#
_entry.id   AF-A0A7C4UQY3-F1
#
_cell.length_a   1.000
_cell.length_b   1.000
_cell.length_c   1.000
_cell.angle_alpha   90.00
_cell.angle_beta   90.00
_cell.angle_gamma   90.00
#
_symmetry.space_group_name_H-M   'P 1'
#
loop_
_entity.id
_entity.type
_entity.pdbx_description
1 polymer ?
#
loop_
_entity_poly.entity_id
_entity_poly.type
_entity_poly.pdbx_seq_one_letter_code
_entity_poly.pdbx_strand_id
1 'polypeptide(L)'
;MSQLEKIEKICLDYLASSEDPWVPVSKLCERCKDIIGVGVSDKIVVEFVAHHPEIIFFNIASVGDVEFEEYVKRKGIRLEPFVILKSRMPVKRDLLKWMDKHIDSLIKTLENLLLSESSNDKKEEIKRLIDRANSVKRRINFYLSKNSKENV
;
A
#
# COMPACT_ATOMS: atom_id res chain seq x y z
N MET A 1 -31.91 -0.13 -8.19
CA MET A 1 -30.51 -0.42 -7.84
C MET A 1 -30.28 0.09 -6.43
N SER A 2 -30.00 -0.83 -5.50
CA SER A 2 -29.74 -0.51 -4.09
C SER A 2 -28.45 0.29 -3.92
N GLN A 3 -28.25 0.91 -2.76
CA GLN A 3 -27.01 1.63 -2.48
C GLN A 3 -25.79 0.70 -2.47
N LEU A 4 -25.94 -0.52 -1.96
CA LEU A 4 -24.88 -1.54 -1.95
C LEU A 4 -24.51 -1.99 -3.36
N GLU A 5 -25.47 -2.21 -4.25
CA GLU A 5 -25.20 -2.54 -5.66
C GLU A 5 -24.44 -1.43 -6.38
N LYS A 6 -24.71 -0.16 -6.06
CA LYS A 6 -23.95 0.98 -6.60
C LYS A 6 -22.52 0.99 -6.08
N ILE A 7 -22.32 0.77 -4.78
CA ILE A 7 -20.99 0.68 -4.17
C ILE A 7 -20.19 -0.45 -4.80
N GLU A 8 -20.80 -1.63 -4.93
CA GLU A 8 -20.18 -2.79 -5.57
C GLU A 8 -19.71 -2.46 -6.98
N LYS A 9 -20.61 -1.94 -7.82
CA LYS A 9 -20.27 -1.57 -9.19
C LYS A 9 -19.10 -0.57 -9.24
N ILE A 10 -19.15 0.49 -8.45
CA ILE A 10 -18.09 1.52 -8.43
C ILE A 10 -16.75 0.93 -7.98
N CYS A 11 -16.75 0.15 -6.90
CA CYS A 11 -15.54 -0.48 -6.37
C CYS A 11 -14.94 -1.45 -7.38
N LEU A 12 -15.74 -2.36 -7.94
CA LEU A 12 -15.24 -3.34 -8.90
C LEU A 12 -14.77 -2.69 -10.20
N ASP A 13 -15.49 -1.70 -10.73
CA ASP A 13 -15.09 -0.96 -11.94
C ASP A 13 -13.76 -0.20 -11.71
N TYR A 14 -13.61 0.44 -10.54
CA TYR A 14 -12.37 1.13 -10.19
C TYR A 14 -11.20 0.15 -10.04
N LEU A 15 -11.40 -0.95 -9.32
CA LEU A 15 -10.37 -1.96 -9.13
C LEU A 15 -10.00 -2.65 -10.44
N ALA A 16 -10.95 -2.85 -11.36
CA ALA A 16 -10.69 -3.43 -12.67
C ALA A 16 -9.85 -2.51 -13.58
N SER A 17 -10.00 -1.19 -13.44
CA SER A 17 -9.35 -0.20 -14.30
C SER A 17 -8.08 0.44 -13.71
N SER A 18 -7.83 0.33 -12.40
CA SER A 18 -6.67 0.94 -11.74
C SER A 18 -5.32 0.46 -12.31
N GLU A 19 -4.37 1.34 -12.61
CA GLU A 19 -3.05 0.87 -13.07
C GLU A 19 -2.30 0.07 -12.00
N ASP A 20 -2.46 0.47 -10.73
CA ASP A 20 -1.88 -0.23 -9.58
C ASP A 20 -2.89 -1.26 -9.04
N PRO A 21 -2.55 -2.56 -9.01
CA PRO A 21 -3.44 -3.58 -8.44
C PRO A 21 -3.57 -3.44 -6.91
N TRP A 22 -2.67 -2.71 -6.26
CA TRP A 22 -2.70 -2.41 -4.83
C TRP A 22 -3.43 -1.09 -4.60
N VAL A 23 -4.75 -1.14 -4.46
CA VAL A 23 -5.57 0.06 -4.33
C VAL A 23 -5.77 0.41 -2.86
N PRO A 24 -5.38 1.62 -2.40
CA PRO A 24 -5.71 2.07 -1.06
C PRO A 24 -7.22 2.21 -0.87
N VAL A 25 -7.74 1.78 0.27
CA VAL A 25 -9.18 1.77 0.52
C VAL A 25 -9.77 3.18 0.55
N SER A 26 -8.99 4.20 0.95
CA SER A 26 -9.45 5.59 0.91
C SER A 26 -9.86 6.03 -0.50
N LYS A 27 -9.14 5.59 -1.54
CA LYS A 27 -9.48 5.92 -2.94
C LYS A 27 -10.83 5.36 -3.36
N LEU A 28 -11.21 4.17 -2.87
CA LEU A 28 -12.53 3.60 -3.12
C LEU A 28 -13.62 4.37 -2.38
N CYS A 29 -13.35 4.76 -1.12
CA CYS A 29 -14.25 5.59 -0.33
C CYS A 29 -14.51 6.94 -1.00
N GLU A 30 -13.45 7.64 -1.41
CA GLU A 30 -13.51 8.90 -2.18
C GLU A 30 -14.32 8.70 -3.45
N ARG A 31 -14.01 7.67 -4.24
CA ARG A 31 -14.71 7.42 -5.50
C ARG A 31 -16.20 7.13 -5.31
N CYS A 32 -16.58 6.39 -4.27
CA CYS A 32 -17.98 6.12 -3.95
C CYS A 32 -18.70 7.40 -3.53
N LYS A 33 -18.07 8.25 -2.72
CA LYS A 33 -18.61 9.55 -2.30
C LYS A 33 -18.78 10.50 -3.48
N ASP A 34 -17.83 10.55 -4.41
CA ASP A 34 -17.90 11.40 -5.60
C ASP A 34 -19.09 11.06 -6.50
N ILE A 35 -19.41 9.77 -6.64
CA ILE A 35 -20.45 9.30 -7.58
C ILE A 35 -21.82 9.23 -6.91
N ILE A 36 -21.90 8.81 -5.65
CA ILE A 36 -23.18 8.60 -4.94
C ILE A 36 -23.57 9.81 -4.08
N GLY A 37 -22.60 10.54 -3.54
CA GLY A 37 -22.79 11.70 -2.67
C GLY A 37 -22.77 11.38 -1.17
N VAL A 38 -23.27 12.34 -0.38
CA VAL A 38 -23.13 12.45 1.09
C VAL A 38 -23.72 11.26 1.87
N GLY A 39 -24.54 10.41 1.24
CA GLY A 39 -25.16 9.24 1.85
C GLY A 39 -24.23 8.02 2.03
N VAL A 40 -23.01 8.05 1.50
CA VAL A 40 -22.04 6.93 1.63
C VAL A 40 -21.03 7.24 2.72
N SER A 41 -21.03 6.44 3.78
CA SER A 41 -19.99 6.48 4.81
C SER A 41 -18.81 5.57 4.45
N ASP A 42 -17.61 5.95 4.87
CA ASP A 42 -16.41 5.13 4.66
C ASP A 42 -16.56 3.75 5.31
N LYS A 43 -17.27 3.68 6.44
CA LYS A 43 -17.53 2.42 7.14
C LYS A 43 -18.24 1.41 6.24
N ILE A 44 -19.27 1.83 5.49
CA ILE A 44 -20.02 0.94 4.59
C ILE A 44 -19.12 0.44 3.46
N VAL A 45 -18.29 1.31 2.88
CA VAL A 45 -17.38 0.92 1.80
C VAL A 45 -16.32 -0.05 2.31
N VAL A 46 -15.71 0.23 3.46
CA VAL A 46 -14.72 -0.64 4.12
C VAL A 46 -15.33 -2.00 4.44
N GLU A 47 -16.52 -2.02 5.04
CA GLU A 47 -17.20 -3.25 5.42
C GLU A 47 -17.59 -4.08 4.20
N PHE A 48 -18.02 -3.44 3.12
CA PHE A 48 -18.25 -4.08 1.83
C PHE A 48 -16.97 -4.73 1.28
N VAL A 49 -15.88 -3.97 1.11
CA VAL A 49 -14.65 -4.51 0.49
C VAL A 49 -13.95 -5.55 1.36
N ALA A 50 -14.10 -5.48 2.69
CA ALA A 50 -13.52 -6.44 3.62
C ALA A 50 -14.17 -7.84 3.53
N HIS A 51 -15.44 -7.92 3.13
CA HIS A 51 -16.20 -9.16 3.06
C HIS A 51 -16.56 -9.61 1.64
N HIS A 52 -16.22 -8.82 0.62
CA HIS A 52 -16.57 -9.12 -0.75
C HIS A 52 -15.76 -10.32 -1.29
N PRO A 53 -16.40 -11.34 -1.90
CA PRO A 53 -15.73 -12.57 -2.30
C PRO A 53 -14.65 -12.35 -3.36
N GLU A 54 -14.79 -11.37 -4.25
CA GLU A 54 -13.80 -11.10 -5.31
C GLU A 54 -12.66 -10.16 -4.88
N ILE A 55 -12.71 -9.63 -3.67
CA ILE A 55 -11.72 -8.65 -3.19
C ILE A 55 -10.88 -9.29 -2.09
N ILE A 56 -9.57 -9.12 -2.19
CA ILE A 56 -8.65 -9.43 -1.10
C ILE A 56 -8.38 -8.13 -0.35
N PHE A 57 -8.76 -8.11 0.92
CA PHE A 57 -8.55 -6.98 1.82
C PHE A 57 -7.31 -7.22 2.69
N PHE A 58 -6.34 -6.31 2.60
CA PHE A 58 -5.11 -6.34 3.38
C PHE A 58 -5.12 -5.22 4.42
N ASN A 59 -5.27 -5.60 5.68
CA ASN A 59 -5.14 -4.69 6.81
C ASN A 59 -3.79 -4.90 7.51
N ILE A 60 -2.87 -3.94 7.37
CA ILE A 60 -1.56 -4.02 8.04
C ILE A 60 -1.73 -3.94 9.56
N ALA A 61 -2.73 -3.22 10.05
CA ALA A 61 -2.98 -3.10 11.48
C ALA A 61 -3.48 -4.40 12.12
N SER A 62 -3.74 -5.47 11.35
CA SER A 62 -4.08 -6.79 11.88
C SER A 62 -2.95 -7.80 11.79
N VAL A 63 -1.72 -7.37 11.46
CA VAL A 63 -0.54 -8.26 11.34
C VAL A 63 -0.06 -8.76 12.71
N GLY A 64 -0.64 -8.27 13.81
CA GLY A 64 -0.58 -8.94 15.12
C GLY A 64 0.64 -8.59 15.98
N ASP A 65 1.42 -7.58 15.59
CA ASP A 65 2.47 -7.03 16.43
C ASP A 65 1.89 -5.89 17.29
N VAL A 66 1.61 -6.22 18.55
CA VAL A 66 1.03 -5.30 19.53
C VAL A 66 1.93 -4.08 19.75
N GLU A 67 3.25 -4.25 19.77
CA GLU A 67 4.18 -3.14 19.95
C GLU A 67 4.17 -2.20 18.75
N PHE A 68 4.12 -2.76 17.54
CA PHE A 68 4.01 -1.98 16.32
C PHE A 68 2.68 -1.22 16.24
N GLU A 69 1.56 -1.86 16.56
CA GLU A 69 0.24 -1.21 16.61
C GLU A 69 0.21 -0.06 17.61
N GLU A 70 0.76 -0.26 18.81
CA GLU A 70 0.86 0.80 19.82
C GLU A 70 1.76 1.94 19.36
N TYR A 71 2.91 1.63 18.76
CA TYR A 71 3.82 2.65 18.23
C TYR A 71 3.13 3.53 17.19
N VAL A 72 2.45 2.91 16.22
CA VAL A 72 1.70 3.59 15.17
C VAL A 72 0.60 4.47 15.76
N LYS A 73 -0.20 3.94 16.71
CA LYS A 73 -1.23 4.71 17.42
C LYS A 73 -0.65 5.93 18.14
N ARG A 74 0.44 5.75 18.92
CA ARG A 74 1.09 6.83 19.68
C ARG A 74 1.68 7.91 18.78
N LYS A 75 2.19 7.54 17.62
CA LYS A 75 2.76 8.48 16.64
C LYS A 75 1.72 9.12 15.72
N GLY A 76 0.44 8.77 15.85
CA GLY A 76 -0.62 9.26 14.97
C GLY A 76 -0.45 8.80 13.51
N ILE A 77 0.33 7.75 13.29
CA ILE A 77 0.54 7.19 11.95
C ILE A 77 -0.73 6.41 11.60
N ARG A 78 -1.33 6.70 10.45
CA ARG A 78 -2.45 5.89 9.94
C ARG A 78 -1.91 4.84 8.99
N LEU A 79 -1.99 3.58 9.40
CA LEU A 79 -1.77 2.45 8.51
C LEU A 79 -3.02 2.29 7.64
N GLU A 80 -2.89 2.63 6.37
CA GLU A 80 -3.97 2.52 5.43
C GLU A 80 -4.10 1.06 4.92
N PRO A 81 -5.30 0.46 4.95
CA PRO A 81 -5.52 -0.84 4.33
C PRO A 81 -5.57 -0.71 2.81
N PHE A 82 -5.21 -1.80 2.13
CA PHE A 82 -5.28 -1.89 0.67
C PHE A 82 -6.17 -3.04 0.25
N VAL A 83 -6.67 -2.97 -0.97
CA VAL A 83 -7.48 -4.01 -1.59
C VAL A 83 -6.95 -4.38 -2.96
N ILE A 84 -7.19 -5.63 -3.33
CA ILE A 84 -6.83 -6.19 -4.62
C ILE A 84 -8.04 -6.94 -5.15
N LEU A 85 -8.38 -6.73 -6.42
CA LEU A 85 -9.35 -7.58 -7.12
C LEU A 85 -8.67 -8.90 -7.49
N LYS A 86 -9.27 -10.04 -7.15
CA LYS A 86 -8.69 -11.38 -7.39
C LYS A 86 -8.29 -11.61 -8.84
N SER A 87 -9.10 -11.15 -9.79
CA SER A 87 -8.81 -11.27 -11.24
C SER A 87 -7.60 -10.45 -11.69
N ARG A 88 -7.13 -9.53 -10.86
CA ARG A 88 -5.96 -8.66 -11.10
C ARG A 88 -4.86 -8.89 -10.09
N MET A 89 -4.76 -10.13 -9.60
CA MET A 89 -3.74 -10.48 -8.64
C MET A 89 -2.35 -10.09 -9.18
N PRO A 90 -1.55 -9.32 -8.42
CA PRO A 90 -0.26 -8.85 -8.87
C PRO A 90 0.62 -10.02 -9.30
N VAL A 91 1.17 -9.97 -10.51
CA VAL A 91 2.18 -10.94 -10.91
C VAL A 91 3.54 -10.56 -10.30
N LYS A 92 4.52 -11.46 -10.40
CA LYS A 92 5.87 -11.25 -9.85
C LYS A 92 6.46 -9.88 -10.22
N ARG A 93 6.23 -9.40 -11.45
CA ARG A 93 6.71 -8.09 -11.90
C ARG A 93 6.04 -6.93 -11.15
N ASP A 94 4.75 -7.02 -10.89
CA ASP A 94 4.00 -5.99 -10.18
C ASP A 94 4.41 -5.92 -8.71
N LEU A 95 4.64 -7.08 -8.09
CA LEU A 95 5.22 -7.18 -6.74
C LEU A 95 6.58 -6.48 -6.67
N LEU A 96 7.48 -6.73 -7.63
CA LEU A 96 8.80 -6.08 -7.66
C LEU A 96 8.69 -4.56 -7.83
N LYS A 97 7.80 -4.07 -8.72
CA LYS A 97 7.54 -2.63 -8.87
C LYS A 97 6.98 -2.02 -7.59
N TRP A 98 6.05 -2.72 -6.93
CA TRP A 98 5.47 -2.28 -5.67
C TRP A 98 6.54 -2.18 -4.58
N MET A 99 7.39 -3.21 -4.44
CA MET A 99 8.51 -3.20 -3.49
C MET A 99 9.50 -2.07 -3.77
N ASP A 100 9.84 -1.80 -5.04
CA ASP A 100 10.74 -0.70 -5.43
C ASP A 100 10.20 0.66 -4.96
N LYS A 101 8.91 0.94 -5.22
CA LYS A 101 8.25 2.17 -4.73
C LYS A 101 8.32 2.30 -3.20
N HIS A 102 8.09 1.23 -2.46
CA HIS A 102 8.11 1.26 -0.99
C HIS A 102 9.51 1.41 -0.41
N ILE A 103 10.51 0.79 -1.01
CA ILE A 103 11.91 0.98 -0.60
C ILE A 103 12.34 2.43 -0.87
N ASP A 104 11.88 3.05 -1.95
CA ASP A 104 12.15 4.46 -2.21
C ASP A 104 11.54 5.38 -1.16
N SER A 105 10.31 5.10 -0.74
CA SER A 105 9.70 5.83 0.36
C SER A 105 10.49 5.63 1.65
N LEU A 106 10.91 4.40 1.96
CA LEU A 106 11.69 4.10 3.16
C LEU A 106 13.03 4.84 3.17
N ILE A 107 13.76 4.83 2.05
CA ILE A 107 15.05 5.55 1.93
C ILE A 107 14.85 7.04 2.20
N LYS A 108 13.86 7.67 1.56
CA LYS A 108 13.55 9.10 1.80
C LYS A 108 13.21 9.39 3.26
N THR A 109 12.45 8.52 3.92
CA THR A 109 12.14 8.67 5.35
C THR A 109 13.41 8.56 6.20
N LEU A 110 14.29 7.61 5.92
CA LEU A 110 15.56 7.44 6.64
C LEU A 110 16.51 8.62 6.41
N GLU A 111 16.57 9.15 5.18
CA GLU A 111 17.37 10.35 4.85
C GLU A 111 16.86 11.58 5.62
N ASN A 112 15.54 11.79 5.70
CA ASN A 112 14.96 12.86 6.50
C ASN A 112 15.24 12.70 8.00
N LEU A 113 15.21 11.45 8.50
CA LEU A 113 15.55 11.15 9.88
C LEU A 113 17.03 11.46 10.16
N LEU A 114 17.93 11.10 9.23
CA LEU A 114 19.36 11.38 9.33
C LEU A 114 19.66 12.89 9.45
N LEU A 115 18.91 13.73 8.72
CA LEU A 115 19.06 15.18 8.73
C LEU A 115 18.64 15.82 10.07
N SER A 116 17.67 15.21 10.76
CA SER A 116 17.10 15.74 12.02
C SER A 116 17.70 15.12 13.28
N GLU A 117 18.45 14.02 13.15
CA GLU A 117 19.13 13.36 14.27
C GLU A 117 20.35 14.16 14.74
N SER A 118 20.62 14.15 16.05
CA SER A 118 21.76 14.86 16.66
C SER A 118 22.84 13.90 17.18
N SER A 119 22.46 12.68 17.56
CA SER A 119 23.39 11.65 18.06
C SER A 119 24.23 11.05 16.92
N ASN A 120 25.55 11.07 17.07
CA ASN A 120 26.47 10.46 16.09
C ASN A 120 26.27 8.94 15.96
N ASP A 121 26.01 8.24 17.07
CA ASP A 121 25.80 6.79 17.05
C ASP A 121 24.53 6.43 16.27
N LYS A 122 23.44 7.16 16.50
CA LYS A 122 22.19 6.98 15.75
C LYS A 122 22.32 7.36 14.29
N LYS A 123 23.06 8.43 13.96
CA LYS A 123 23.36 8.78 12.57
C LYS A 123 24.06 7.65 11.83
N GLU A 124 25.02 7.01 12.49
CA GLU A 124 25.75 5.89 11.91
C GLU A 124 24.85 4.66 11.71
N GLU A 125 23.96 4.39 12.64
CA GLU A 125 22.93 3.35 12.49
C GLU A 125 21.99 3.62 11.32
N ILE A 126 21.47 4.86 11.20
CA ILE A 126 20.58 5.26 10.10
C ILE A 126 21.28 5.12 8.75
N LYS A 127 22.56 5.52 8.65
CA LYS A 127 23.35 5.32 7.41
C LYS A 127 23.45 3.85 7.03
N ARG A 128 23.73 2.96 8.00
CA ARG A 128 23.76 1.51 7.74
C ARG A 128 22.41 0.98 7.26
N LEU A 129 21.30 1.50 7.80
CA LEU A 129 19.96 1.15 7.32
C LEU A 129 19.71 1.62 5.88
N ILE A 130 20.13 2.85 5.55
CA ILE A 130 20.06 3.38 4.18
C ILE A 130 20.88 2.51 3.21
N ASP A 131 22.10 2.12 3.57
CA ASP A 131 22.94 1.25 2.76
C ASP A 131 22.31 -0.13 2.52
N ARG A 132 21.69 -0.71 3.57
CA ARG A 132 20.94 -1.96 3.45
C ARG A 132 19.74 -1.80 2.52
N ALA A 133 18.95 -0.74 2.67
CA ALA A 133 17.81 -0.45 1.81
C ALA A 133 18.24 -0.30 0.34
N ASN A 134 19.33 0.44 0.08
CA ASN A 134 19.92 0.58 -1.25
C ASN A 134 20.42 -0.75 -1.83
N SER A 135 20.98 -1.63 -1.00
CA SER A 135 21.37 -2.98 -1.42
C SER A 135 20.15 -3.81 -1.89
N VAL A 136 19.05 -3.76 -1.14
CA VAL A 136 17.80 -4.43 -1.54
C VAL A 136 17.23 -3.80 -2.82
N LYS A 137 17.22 -2.47 -2.94
CA LYS A 137 16.79 -1.76 -4.15
C LYS A 137 17.56 -2.22 -5.39
N ARG A 138 18.90 -2.32 -5.30
CA ARG A 138 19.74 -2.83 -6.39
C ARG A 138 19.35 -4.24 -6.81
N ARG A 139 19.05 -5.12 -5.86
CA ARG A 139 18.59 -6.49 -6.14
C ARG A 139 17.23 -6.50 -6.86
N ILE A 140 16.29 -5.67 -6.42
CA ILE A 140 14.97 -5.54 -7.09
C ILE A 140 15.15 -5.06 -8.52
N ASN A 141 15.95 -4.02 -8.75
CA ASN A 141 16.23 -3.49 -10.08
C ASN A 141 16.91 -4.50 -11.01
N PHE A 142 17.82 -5.31 -10.47
CA PHE A 142 18.39 -6.43 -11.20
C PHE A 142 17.30 -7.43 -11.67
N TYR A 143 16.36 -7.81 -10.80
CA TYR A 143 15.27 -8.72 -11.18
C TYR A 143 14.27 -8.08 -12.16
N LEU A 144 13.97 -6.79 -12.01
CA LEU A 144 13.12 -6.05 -12.94
C LEU A 144 13.74 -5.98 -14.34
N SER A 145 15.04 -5.70 -14.44
CA SER A 145 15.75 -5.66 -15.73
C SER A 145 15.87 -7.05 -16.38
N LYS A 146 16.06 -8.12 -15.60
CA LYS A 146 16.13 -9.50 -16.12
C LYS A 146 14.78 -9.97 -16.69
N ASN A 147 13.68 -9.72 -15.99
CA ASN A 147 12.31 -10.04 -16.46
C ASN A 147 11.87 -9.21 -17.68
N SER A 148 12.65 -8.19 -18.07
CA SER A 148 12.40 -7.41 -19.29
C SER A 148 12.95 -8.09 -20.55
N LYS A 149 13.90 -9.01 -20.39
CA LYS A 149 14.57 -9.73 -21.49
C LYS A 149 13.95 -11.09 -21.82
N GLU A 150 13.09 -11.63 -20.95
CA GLU A 150 12.45 -12.94 -21.15
C GLU A 150 11.10 -12.86 -21.90
N ASN A 151 10.65 -11.65 -22.27
CA ASN A 151 9.40 -11.39 -23.00
C ASN A 151 9.63 -10.93 -24.46
N VAL A 152 10.79 -11.24 -25.07
CA VAL A 152 11.07 -11.01 -26.50
C VAL A 152 11.29 -12.34 -27.19
#